data_AF-A0A7S2GSP7-F1
#
_entry.id   AF-A0A7S2GSP7-F1
#
_cell.length_a   1.000
_cell.length_b   1.000
_cell.length_c   1.000
_cell.angle_alpha   90.00
_cell.angle_beta   90.00
_cell.angle_gamma   90.00
#
_symmetry.space_group_name_H-M   'P 1'
#
loop_
_entity.id
_entity.type
_entity.pdbx_description
1 polymer ?
#
loop_
_entity_poly.entity_id
_entity_poly.type
_entity_poly.pdbx_seq_one_letter_code
_entity_poly.pdbx_strand_id
1 'polypeptide(L)'
;VYVILCLEATDIIFAVDSVSAKVAQIPNQYVAYSSSVLALFGLRAMFFVVKDLVDYFELLKYGICIILVFVGVELIVSPFVHLESATVCIVILSVCTISITASTARKFLTEKGSGCSLPESDSPPSPHCAPLEERAPRGVAD
;
A
#
# COMPACT_ATOMS: atom_id res chain seq x y z
N VAL A 1 -16.33 4.92 11.24
CA VAL A 1 -17.28 3.89 10.81
C VAL A 1 -17.01 3.46 9.37
N TYR A 2 -17.03 4.37 8.39
CA TYR A 2 -16.76 4.04 6.98
C TYR A 2 -15.42 3.34 6.72
N VAL A 3 -14.32 3.82 7.33
CA VAL A 3 -13.00 3.17 7.18
C VAL A 3 -13.02 1.71 7.65
N ILE A 4 -13.63 1.44 8.80
CA ILE A 4 -13.74 0.10 9.38
C ILE A 4 -14.62 -0.80 8.49
N LEU A 5 -15.72 -0.24 7.96
CA LEU A 5 -16.61 -0.93 7.04
C LEU A 5 -15.90 -1.31 5.73
N CYS A 6 -15.16 -0.39 5.13
CA CYS A 6 -14.41 -0.65 3.89
C CYS A 6 -13.32 -1.71 4.09
N LEU A 7 -12.65 -1.71 5.25
CA LEU A 7 -11.63 -2.70 5.58
C LEU A 7 -12.23 -4.09 5.77
N GLU A 8 -13.31 -4.18 6.55
CA GLU A 8 -14.02 -5.45 6.77
C GLU A 8 -14.59 -6.00 5.44
N ALA A 9 -15.14 -5.14 4.58
CA ALA A 9 -15.62 -5.53 3.27
C ALA A 9 -14.48 -6.01 2.35
N THR A 10 -13.34 -5.31 2.32
CA THR A 10 -12.19 -5.69 1.49
C THR A 10 -11.58 -7.01 1.97
N ASP A 11 -11.52 -7.22 3.28
CA ASP A 11 -11.02 -8.45 3.91
C ASP A 11 -11.88 -9.68 3.55
N ILE A 12 -13.21 -9.52 3.58
CA ILE A 12 -14.16 -10.56 3.15
C ILE A 12 -13.99 -10.87 1.66
N ILE A 13 -13.86 -9.86 0.80
CA ILE A 13 -13.66 -10.06 -0.65
C ILE A 13 -12.35 -10.82 -0.91
N PHE A 14 -11.27 -10.46 -0.21
CA PHE A 14 -9.97 -11.12 -0.33
C PHE A 14 -9.97 -12.54 0.23
N ALA A 15 -10.72 -12.78 1.31
CA ALA A 15 -10.90 -14.11 1.88
C ALA A 15 -11.69 -15.03 0.94
N VAL A 16 -12.72 -14.53 0.25
CA VAL A 16 -13.52 -15.36 -0.68
C VAL A 16 -12.67 -15.85 -1.85
N ASP A 17 -11.84 -14.99 -2.43
CA ASP A 17 -10.93 -15.37 -3.54
C ASP A 17 -9.93 -16.44 -3.08
N SER A 18 -9.18 -16.16 -2.01
CA SER A 18 -8.18 -17.09 -1.47
C SER A 18 -8.78 -18.39 -0.92
N VAL A 19 -10.03 -18.38 -0.42
CA VAL A 19 -10.77 -19.58 -0.02
C VAL A 19 -11.19 -20.40 -1.23
N SER A 20 -11.68 -19.78 -2.30
CA SER A 20 -12.08 -20.50 -3.51
C SER A 20 -10.91 -21.29 -4.12
N ALA A 21 -9.71 -20.70 -4.12
CA ALA A 21 -8.48 -21.37 -4.54
C ALA A 21 -8.07 -22.51 -3.59
N LYS A 22 -8.13 -22.30 -2.27
CA LYS A 22 -7.78 -23.33 -1.27
C LYS A 22 -8.72 -24.53 -1.30
N VAL A 23 -10.02 -24.30 -1.40
CA VAL A 23 -11.04 -25.35 -1.44
C VAL A 23 -10.92 -26.20 -2.70
N ALA A 24 -10.42 -25.64 -3.81
CA ALA A 24 -10.15 -26.40 -5.03
C ALA A 24 -8.98 -27.40 -4.87
N GLN A 25 -8.03 -27.15 -3.97
CA GLN A 25 -6.84 -28.01 -3.77
C GLN A 25 -6.89 -28.88 -2.51
N ILE A 26 -7.63 -28.48 -1.48
CA ILE A 26 -7.65 -29.16 -0.18
C ILE A 26 -8.85 -30.12 -0.09
N PRO A 27 -8.64 -31.42 0.21
CA PRO A 27 -9.73 -32.39 0.27
C PRO A 27 -10.63 -32.24 1.52
N ASN A 28 -10.17 -31.55 2.56
CA ASN A 28 -10.92 -31.32 3.80
C ASN A 28 -11.37 -29.85 3.93
N GLN A 29 -12.64 -29.60 3.59
CA GLN A 29 -13.21 -28.25 3.58
C GLN A 29 -13.32 -27.64 4.99
N TYR A 30 -13.52 -28.43 6.05
CA TYR A 30 -13.64 -27.90 7.42
C TYR A 30 -12.36 -27.21 7.90
N VAL A 31 -11.19 -27.76 7.56
CA VAL A 31 -9.90 -27.16 7.88
C VAL A 31 -9.66 -25.88 7.06
N ALA A 32 -10.08 -25.88 5.79
CA ALA A 32 -9.97 -24.71 4.93
C ALA A 32 -10.85 -23.54 5.45
N TYR A 33 -12.11 -23.80 5.80
CA TYR A 33 -13.02 -22.76 6.30
C TYR A 33 -12.63 -22.25 7.69
N SER A 34 -12.31 -23.13 8.64
CA SER A 34 -11.93 -22.72 10.01
C SER A 34 -10.65 -21.89 10.04
N SER A 35 -9.65 -22.23 9.22
CA SER A 35 -8.41 -21.46 9.10
C SER A 35 -8.63 -20.07 8.50
N SER A 36 -9.52 -19.92 7.52
CA SER A 36 -9.80 -18.63 6.89
C SER A 36 -10.61 -17.71 7.80
N VAL A 37 -11.58 -18.26 8.53
CA VAL A 37 -12.32 -17.51 9.55
C VAL A 37 -11.41 -17.02 10.68
N LEU A 38 -10.44 -17.84 11.11
CA LEU A 38 -9.41 -17.42 12.07
C LEU A 38 -8.51 -16.30 11.52
N ALA A 39 -8.17 -16.36 10.23
CA ALA A 39 -7.37 -15.32 9.58
C ALA A 39 -8.10 -13.97 9.55
N LEU A 40 -9.40 -13.95 9.18
CA LEU A 40 -10.25 -12.74 9.23
C LEU A 40 -10.28 -12.12 10.65
N PHE A 41 -10.40 -12.94 11.71
CA PHE A 41 -10.36 -12.45 13.09
C PHE A 41 -8.98 -11.90 13.50
N GLY A 42 -7.89 -12.51 13.01
CA GLY A 42 -6.52 -12.05 13.23
C GLY A 42 -6.16 -10.77 12.46
N LEU A 43 -6.74 -10.56 11.27
CA LEU A 43 -6.49 -9.40 10.41
C LEU A 43 -6.96 -8.09 11.05
N ARG A 44 -7.99 -8.12 11.91
CA ARG A 44 -8.38 -6.96 12.71
C ARG A 44 -7.28 -6.50 13.68
N ALA A 45 -6.53 -7.43 14.28
CA ALA A 45 -5.40 -7.11 15.15
C ALA A 45 -4.19 -6.61 14.34
N MET A 46 -3.94 -7.22 13.17
CA MET A 46 -2.86 -6.80 12.26
C MET A 46 -3.15 -5.44 11.61
N PHE A 47 -4.42 -5.08 11.37
CA PHE A 47 -4.78 -3.78 10.79
C PHE A 47 -4.26 -2.59 11.63
N PHE A 48 -4.32 -2.71 12.97
CA PHE A 48 -3.76 -1.69 13.85
C PHE A 48 -2.25 -1.53 13.65
N VAL A 49 -1.54 -2.66 13.50
CA VAL A 49 -0.09 -2.70 13.24
C VAL A 49 0.23 -2.15 11.85
N VAL A 50 -0.52 -2.55 10.82
CA VAL A 50 -0.33 -2.09 9.44
C VAL A 50 -0.58 -0.59 9.30
N LYS A 51 -1.50 -0.02 10.08
CA LYS A 51 -1.76 1.43 10.11
C LYS A 51 -0.55 2.26 10.56
N ASP A 52 0.40 1.64 11.26
CA ASP A 52 1.68 2.24 11.66
C ASP A 52 2.79 1.89 10.64
N LEU A 53 2.78 0.65 10.12
CA LEU A 53 3.74 0.21 9.10
C LEU A 53 3.59 0.90 7.74
N VAL A 54 2.38 1.29 7.32
CA VAL A 54 2.14 1.94 6.03
C VAL A 54 2.89 3.26 5.89
N ASP A 55 3.05 4.00 6.98
CA ASP A 55 3.83 5.26 6.99
C ASP A 55 5.32 5.02 6.65
N TYR A 56 5.80 3.79 6.82
CA TYR A 56 7.16 3.38 6.51
C TYR A 56 7.35 2.78 5.11
N PHE A 57 6.30 2.46 4.35
CA PHE A 57 6.38 1.68 3.11
C PHE A 57 5.62 2.30 1.92
N GLU A 58 5.82 3.59 1.67
CA GLU A 58 5.13 4.32 0.60
C GLU A 58 5.36 3.74 -0.82
N LEU A 59 6.56 3.23 -1.10
CA LEU A 59 6.92 2.62 -2.38
C LEU A 59 6.29 1.23 -2.60
N LEU A 60 5.87 0.54 -1.53
CA LEU A 60 5.29 -0.79 -1.62
C LEU A 60 3.93 -0.79 -2.33
N LYS A 61 3.18 0.30 -2.22
CA LYS A 61 1.88 0.47 -2.89
C LYS A 61 2.02 0.38 -4.42
N TYR A 62 3.11 0.91 -4.97
CA TYR A 62 3.41 0.83 -6.41
C TYR A 62 3.80 -0.59 -6.83
N GLY A 63 4.60 -1.29 -6.02
CA GLY A 63 4.98 -2.68 -6.28
C GLY A 63 3.77 -3.61 -6.30
N ILE A 64 2.86 -3.49 -5.34
CA ILE A 64 1.62 -4.26 -5.28
C ILE A 64 0.75 -4.06 -6.53
N CYS A 65 0.67 -2.82 -7.04
CA CYS A 65 -0.13 -2.50 -8.23
C CYS A 65 0.43 -3.19 -9.49
N ILE A 66 1.75 -3.16 -9.67
CA ILE A 66 2.42 -3.84 -10.80
C ILE A 66 2.18 -5.36 -10.73
N ILE A 67 2.29 -5.96 -9.55
CA ILE A 67 2.05 -7.39 -9.35
C ILE A 67 0.59 -7.75 -9.66
N LEU A 68 -0.38 -6.94 -9.21
CA LEU A 68 -1.80 -7.15 -9.49
C LEU A 68 -2.12 -7.09 -10.98
N VAL A 69 -1.55 -6.12 -11.71
CA VAL A 69 -1.72 -6.03 -13.17
C VAL A 69 -1.09 -7.23 -13.85
N PHE A 70 0.11 -7.65 -13.44
CA PHE A 70 0.78 -8.82 -13.98
C PHE A 70 -0.04 -10.10 -13.79
N VAL A 71 -0.49 -10.38 -12.57
CA VAL A 71 -1.33 -11.55 -12.27
C VAL A 71 -2.68 -11.46 -12.98
N GLY A 72 -3.28 -10.27 -13.09
CA GLY A 72 -4.52 -10.09 -13.85
C GLY A 72 -4.37 -10.42 -15.34
N VAL A 73 -3.25 -10.03 -15.96
CA VAL A 73 -2.93 -10.38 -17.35
C VAL A 73 -2.67 -11.88 -17.48
N GLU A 74 -1.94 -12.47 -16.52
CA GLU A 74 -1.67 -13.91 -16.49
C GLU A 74 -2.96 -14.73 -16.45
N LEU A 75 -3.95 -14.34 -15.63
CA LEU A 75 -5.23 -15.05 -15.55
C LEU A 75 -6.01 -15.05 -16.88
N ILE A 76 -5.88 -13.98 -17.69
CA ILE A 76 -6.50 -13.90 -19.02
C ILE A 76 -5.74 -14.77 -20.04
N VAL A 77 -4.42 -14.88 -19.91
CA VAL A 77 -3.54 -15.61 -20.83
C VAL A 77 -3.42 -17.10 -20.48
N SER A 78 -3.68 -17.47 -19.23
CA SER A 78 -3.68 -18.83 -18.67
C SER A 78 -4.34 -19.90 -19.58
N PRO A 79 -5.51 -19.66 -20.20
CA PRO A 79 -6.11 -20.66 -21.09
C PRO A 79 -5.41 -20.87 -22.44
N PHE A 80 -4.53 -19.96 -22.88
CA PHE A 80 -3.93 -20.00 -24.24
C PHE A 80 -2.45 -20.43 -24.24
N VAL A 81 -1.73 -20.25 -23.14
CA VAL A 81 -0.30 -20.57 -23.01
C VAL A 81 -0.10 -21.41 -21.75
N HIS A 82 0.47 -22.62 -21.89
CA HIS A 82 0.96 -23.38 -20.73
C HIS A 82 2.20 -22.68 -20.15
N LEU A 83 1.96 -21.65 -19.35
CA LEU A 83 2.97 -21.05 -18.50
C LEU A 83 3.22 -22.01 -17.36
N GLU A 84 4.46 -22.49 -17.26
CA GLU A 84 4.87 -23.27 -16.10
C GLU A 84 4.76 -22.38 -14.86
N SER A 85 4.14 -22.90 -13.79
CA SER A 85 3.94 -22.16 -12.54
C SER A 85 5.25 -21.62 -11.96
N ALA A 86 6.38 -22.24 -12.32
CA ALA A 86 7.72 -21.78 -11.98
C ALA A 86 8.05 -20.40 -12.59
N THR A 87 7.68 -20.13 -13.83
CA THR A 87 7.98 -18.85 -14.52
C THR A 87 7.29 -17.69 -13.82
N VAL A 88 6.01 -17.87 -13.49
CA VAL A 88 5.20 -16.88 -12.79
C VAL A 88 5.78 -16.57 -11.41
N CYS A 89 6.12 -17.60 -10.65
CA CYS A 89 6.78 -17.45 -9.35
C CYS A 89 8.09 -16.66 -9.47
N ILE A 90 8.93 -16.94 -10.46
CA ILE A 90 10.19 -16.22 -10.66
C ILE A 90 9.93 -14.75 -10.99
N VAL A 91 8.97 -14.43 -11.86
CA VAL A 91 8.64 -13.04 -12.20
C VAL A 91 8.12 -12.29 -10.97
N ILE A 92 7.18 -12.86 -10.22
CA ILE A 92 6.65 -12.24 -9.00
C ILE A 92 7.77 -12.02 -7.98
N LEU A 93 8.64 -13.01 -7.75
CA LEU A 93 9.78 -12.87 -6.84
C LEU A 93 10.77 -11.79 -7.31
N SER A 94 11.02 -11.68 -8.61
CA SER A 94 11.89 -10.63 -9.16
C SER A 94 11.31 -9.23 -8.92
N VAL A 95 10.01 -9.04 -9.14
CA VAL A 95 9.33 -7.75 -8.91
C VAL A 95 9.27 -7.42 -7.42
N CYS A 96 9.01 -8.42 -6.57
CA CYS A 96 9.01 -8.26 -5.12
C CYS A 96 10.39 -7.86 -4.60
N THR A 97 11.45 -8.56 -5.03
CA THR A 97 12.82 -8.27 -4.60
C THR A 97 13.26 -6.88 -5.06
N ILE A 98 13.01 -6.51 -6.32
CA ILE A 98 13.28 -5.15 -6.83
C ILE A 98 12.55 -4.09 -6.00
N SER A 99 11.27 -4.32 -5.68
CA SER A 99 10.47 -3.38 -4.89
C SER A 99 11.01 -3.22 -3.46
N ILE A 100 11.40 -4.32 -2.82
CA ILE A 100 11.95 -4.32 -1.45
C ILE A 100 13.34 -3.67 -1.43
N THR A 101 14.22 -4.01 -2.37
CA THR A 101 15.55 -3.41 -2.49
C THR A 101 15.45 -1.91 -2.80
N ALA A 102 14.56 -1.50 -3.71
CA ALA A 102 14.32 -0.09 -4.00
C ALA A 102 13.76 0.67 -2.78
N SER A 103 12.81 0.08 -2.06
CA SER A 103 12.25 0.67 -0.83
C SER A 103 13.29 0.82 0.27
N THR A 104 14.21 -0.13 0.40
CA THR A 104 15.27 -0.10 1.42
C THR A 104 16.38 0.88 1.02
N ALA A 105 16.81 0.88 -0.24
CA ALA A 105 17.81 1.81 -0.75
C ALA A 105 17.36 3.28 -0.65
N ARG A 106 16.08 3.56 -0.90
CA ARG A 106 15.49 4.90 -0.72
C ARG A 106 15.48 5.33 0.75
N LYS A 107 15.19 4.42 1.70
CA LYS A 107 15.32 4.72 3.14
C LYS A 107 16.74 5.10 3.55
N PHE A 108 17.76 4.44 2.99
CA PHE A 108 19.17 4.77 3.26
C PHE A 108 19.61 6.11 2.65
N LEU A 109 19.09 6.46 1.47
CA LEU A 109 19.38 7.75 0.83
C LEU A 109 18.67 8.92 1.51
N THR A 110 17.48 8.69 2.08
CA THR A 110 16.75 9.69 2.87
C THR A 110 17.40 9.96 4.24
N GLU A 111 18.16 9.02 4.83
CA GLU A 111 18.85 9.26 6.11
C GLU A 111 20.18 10.02 5.95
N LYS A 112 20.88 9.86 4.82
CA LYS A 112 22.19 10.51 4.56
C LYS A 112 22.08 11.95 4.01
N GLY A 113 20.86 12.48 3.84
CA GLY A 113 20.56 13.67 3.06
C GLY A 113 19.69 14.73 3.73
N SER A 114 19.63 14.80 5.06
CA SER A 114 19.05 15.95 5.77
C SER A 114 19.98 17.16 5.69
N GLY A 115 20.09 17.69 4.47
CA GLY A 115 20.81 18.89 4.07
C GLY A 115 20.46 19.22 2.62
N CYS A 116 19.55 20.20 2.45
CA CYS A 116 19.15 20.88 1.20
C CYS A 116 18.00 20.31 0.33
N SER A 117 16.79 20.86 0.57
CA SER A 117 15.75 21.40 -0.37
C SER A 117 15.11 20.49 -1.46
N LEU A 118 13.82 20.11 -1.48
CA LEU A 118 12.53 20.86 -1.75
C LEU A 118 12.54 21.75 -3.03
N PRO A 119 11.49 21.81 -3.89
CA PRO A 119 10.12 22.22 -3.52
C PRO A 119 8.91 21.59 -4.30
N GLU A 120 7.75 21.94 -3.76
CA GLU A 120 6.32 21.78 -4.10
C GLU A 120 5.86 22.38 -5.46
N SER A 121 4.90 21.76 -6.17
CA SER A 121 3.86 22.36 -7.07
C SER A 121 3.19 21.28 -7.95
N ASP A 122 1.86 21.19 -8.08
CA ASP A 122 0.98 22.26 -8.56
C ASP A 122 -0.22 22.55 -7.65
N SER A 123 -0.41 23.84 -7.39
CA SER A 123 -1.44 24.46 -6.55
C SER A 123 -2.54 25.13 -7.41
N PRO A 124 -3.59 25.77 -6.85
CA PRO A 124 -3.39 27.12 -6.33
C PRO A 124 -4.02 27.37 -4.95
N PRO A 125 -3.38 28.20 -4.11
CA PRO A 125 -3.99 28.84 -2.96
C PRO A 125 -4.84 30.04 -3.40
N SER A 126 -5.97 30.24 -2.71
CA SER A 126 -6.83 31.41 -2.85
C SER A 126 -6.08 32.70 -2.45
N PRO A 127 -6.30 33.82 -3.18
CA PRO A 127 -5.55 35.05 -3.00
C PRO A 127 -6.21 35.92 -1.92
N HIS A 128 -5.87 35.75 -0.64
CA HIS A 128 -6.08 36.83 0.33
C HIS A 128 -5.26 36.65 1.61
N CYS A 129 -3.95 36.85 1.54
CA CYS A 129 -3.16 37.31 2.69
C CYS A 129 -1.87 37.95 2.16
N ALA A 130 -1.95 39.24 1.87
CA ALA A 130 -0.81 40.12 1.60
C ALA A 130 -0.48 40.89 2.91
N PRO A 131 0.69 41.54 3.02
CA PRO A 131 1.70 41.20 4.02
C PRO A 131 1.80 42.21 5.17
N LEU A 132 2.54 41.82 6.22
CA LEU A 132 2.94 42.69 7.32
C LEU A 132 3.84 43.83 6.81
N GLU A 133 3.33 45.06 6.87
CA GLU A 133 4.13 46.28 6.84
C GLU A 133 4.44 46.68 8.30
N GLU A 134 5.70 46.49 8.68
CA GLU A 134 6.28 46.98 9.93
C GLU A 134 6.47 48.51 9.82
N ARG A 135 5.73 49.29 10.62
CA ARG A 135 6.02 50.71 10.85
C ARG A 135 5.58 51.19 12.22
N ALA A 136 6.39 50.89 13.24
CA ALA A 136 6.59 51.84 14.35
C ALA A 136 7.50 52.99 13.84
N PRO A 137 7.58 54.19 14.44
CA PRO A 137 7.02 54.64 15.72
C PRO A 137 6.25 55.99 15.62
N ARG A 138 5.55 56.39 16.70
CA ARG A 138 5.26 57.78 17.18
C ARG A 138 4.13 57.66 18.22
N GLY A 139 4.38 57.94 19.49
CA GLY A 139 4.23 59.29 20.07
C GLY A 139 2.88 59.36 20.78
N VAL A 140 2.84 59.37 22.11
CA VAL A 140 2.44 60.55 22.90
C VAL A 140 1.08 61.12 22.48
N ALA A 141 0.05 60.90 23.29
CA ALA A 141 -0.94 61.89 23.71
C ALA A 141 -2.02 61.18 24.57
N ASP A 142 -2.17 61.69 25.79
CA ASP A 142 -3.36 61.72 26.68
C ASP A 142 -3.97 60.41 27.24
#